data_AF-A0A7C2AEQ8-F1
#
_entry.id   AF-A0A7C2AEQ8-F1
#
_cell.length_a   1.000
_cell.length_b   1.000
_cell.length_c   1.000
_cell.angle_alpha   90.00
_cell.angle_beta   90.00
_cell.angle_gamma   90.00
#
_symmetry.space_group_name_H-M   'P 1'
#
loop_
_entity.id
_entity.type
_entity.pdbx_description
1 polymer ?
#
loop_
_entity_poly.entity_id
_entity_poly.type
_entity_poly.pdbx_seq_one_letter_code
_entity_poly.pdbx_strand_id
1 'polypeptide(L)' 'MKVHWTNTAVEHLLSIYEYISKDSPLYAQRMVDRLTRRSEQIATFLILSAKLLNT' A
#
# COMPACT_ATOMS: atom_id res chain seq x y z
N MET A 1 6.03 -10.26 9.21
CA MET A 1 6.70 -8.99 8.87
C MET A 1 5.65 -7.90 8.84
N LYS A 2 5.86 -6.80 9.57
CA LYS A 2 4.92 -5.68 9.64
C LYS A 2 5.33 -4.63 8.61
N VAL A 3 4.39 -4.11 7.82
CA VAL A 3 4.68 -2.97 6.93
C VAL A 3 4.89 -1.74 7.80
N HIS A 4 6.02 -1.05 7.61
CA HIS A 4 6.33 0.22 8.27
C HIS A 4 6.24 1.34 7.25
N TRP A 5 5.29 2.25 7.46
CA TRP A 5 5.14 3.44 6.64
C TRP A 5 5.96 4.59 7.23
N THR A 6 6.76 5.25 6.40
CA THR A 6 7.41 6.51 6.79
C THR A 6 6.41 7.66 6.67
N ASN A 7 6.65 8.76 7.38
CA ASN A 7 5.81 9.97 7.26
C ASN A 7 5.73 10.44 5.81
N THR A 8 6.85 10.43 5.08
CA THR A 8 6.90 10.76 3.64
C THR A 8 6.01 9.86 2.80
N ALA A 9 5.94 8.56 3.08
CA ALA A 9 5.08 7.65 2.34
C ALA A 9 3.59 7.93 2.61
N VAL A 10 3.25 8.31 3.84
CA VAL A 10 1.89 8.75 4.19
C VAL A 10 1.54 10.07 3.48
N GLU A 11 2.44 11.04 3.48
CA GLU A 11 2.27 12.33 2.78
C GLU A 11 2.08 12.14 1.26
N HIS A 12 2.81 11.21 0.66
CA HIS A 12 2.63 10.86 -0.75
C HIS A 12 1.27 10.22 -1.02
N LEU A 13 0.81 9.29 -0.18
CA LEU A 13 -0.53 8.69 -0.32
C LEU A 13 -1.62 9.74 -0.17
N LEU A 14 -1.46 10.67 0.76
CA LEU A 14 -2.39 11.80 0.94
C LEU A 14 -2.39 12.71 -0.29
N SER A 15 -1.21 13.06 -0.81
CA SER A 15 -1.08 13.91 -2.02
C SER A 15 -1.74 13.27 -3.25
N ILE A 16 -1.60 11.95 -3.41
CA ILE A 16 -2.28 11.18 -4.48
C ILE A 16 -3.80 11.25 -4.28
N TYR A 17 -4.28 11.04 -3.06
CA TYR A 17 -5.70 11.11 -2.75
C TYR A 17 -6.27 12.50 -3.06
N GLU A 18 -5.65 13.56 -2.54
CA GLU A 18 -6.08 14.94 -2.72
C GLU A 18 -6.08 15.35 -4.19
N TYR A 19 -5.07 14.94 -4.95
CA TYR A 19 -5.00 15.23 -6.38
C TYR A 19 -6.16 14.59 -7.15
N ILE A 20 -6.40 13.30 -6.95
CA ILE A 20 -7.45 12.55 -7.67
C ILE A 20 -8.85 12.96 -7.20
N SER A 21 -9.01 13.33 -5.93
CA SER A 21 -10.30 13.69 -5.34
C SER A 21 -10.92 14.94 -5.96
N LYS A 22 -10.12 15.78 -6.64
CA LYS A 22 -10.61 16.93 -7.42
C LYS A 22 -11.62 16.51 -8.49
N ASP A 23 -11.42 15.35 -9.08
CA ASP A 23 -12.28 14.80 -10.14
C ASP A 23 -13.20 13.69 -9.61
N SER A 24 -12.67 12.80 -8.76
CA SER A 24 -13.43 11.66 -8.24
C SER A 24 -12.90 11.19 -6.87
N PRO A 25 -13.55 11.60 -5.77
CA PRO A 25 -13.19 11.16 -4.42
C PRO A 25 -13.25 9.64 -4.24
N LEU A 26 -14.24 9.00 -4.86
CA LEU A 26 -14.43 7.56 -4.79
C LEU A 26 -13.31 6.80 -5.52
N TYR A 27 -12.81 7.33 -6.64
CA TYR A 27 -11.67 6.74 -7.32
C TYR A 27 -10.36 6.97 -6.56
N ALA A 28 -10.18 8.15 -5.95
CA ALA A 28 -9.04 8.46 -5.09
C ALA A 28 -8.91 7.45 -3.94
N GLN A 29 -10.02 7.18 -3.25
CA GLN A 29 -10.06 6.17 -2.17
C GLN A 29 -9.66 4.79 -2.69
N ARG A 30 -10.27 4.33 -3.78
CA ARG A 30 -9.94 3.04 -4.42
C ARG A 30 -8.48 2.95 -4.86
N MET A 31 -7.85 4.06 -5.21
CA MET A 31 -6.44 4.09 -5.57
C MET A 31 -5.55 3.88 -4.34
N VAL A 32 -5.80 4.63 -3.26
CA VAL A 32 -5.06 4.49 -2.00
C VAL A 32 -5.21 3.07 -1.43
N ASP A 33 -6.43 2.54 -1.40
CA ASP A 33 -6.71 1.17 -0.89
C ASP A 33 -5.95 0.09 -1.68
N ARG A 34 -5.79 0.29 -3.00
CA ARG A 34 -5.04 -0.65 -3.84
C ARG A 34 -3.55 -0.62 -3.54
N LEU A 35 -2.98 0.57 -3.34
CA LEU A 35 -1.57 0.76 -3.05
C LEU A 35 -1.21 0.20 -1.67
N THR A 36 -2.04 0.46 -0.66
CA THR A 36 -1.84 -0.08 0.69
C THR A 36 -1.94 -1.61 0.70
N ARG A 37 -2.99 -2.17 0.08
CA ARG A 37 -3.19 -3.62 -0.02
C ARG A 37 -2.08 -4.33 -0.80
N ARG A 38 -1.57 -3.71 -1.88
CA ARG A 38 -0.43 -4.28 -2.63
C ARG A 38 0.83 -4.33 -1.78
N SER A 39 1.08 -3.30 -0.96
CA SER A 39 2.23 -3.24 -0.06
C SER A 39 2.17 -4.35 1.00
N GLU A 40 0.99 -4.61 1.56
CA GLU A 40 0.76 -5.72 2.49
C GLU A 40 0.95 -7.10 1.83
N GLN A 41 0.50 -7.25 0.58
CA GLN A 41 0.70 -8.49 -0.18
C GLN A 41 2.18 -8.80 -0.39
N ILE A 42 3.01 -7.79 -0.70
CA ILE A 42 4.45 -7.97 -0.87
C ILE A 42 5.08 -8.47 0.44
N ALA A 43 4.72 -7.86 1.58
CA ALA A 43 5.19 -8.33 2.89
C ALA A 43 4.75 -9.78 3.18
N THR A 44 3.53 -10.14 2.79
CA THR A 44 2.99 -11.50 2.97
C THR A 44 3.70 -12.52 2.07
N PHE A 45 3.93 -12.18 0.80
CA PHE A 45 4.62 -13.05 -0.15
C PHE A 45 6.04 -13.36 0.30
N LEU A 46 6.79 -12.36 0.79
CA LEU A 46 8.15 -12.53 1.29
C LEU A 46 8.22 -13.50 2.49
N ILE A 47 7.20 -13.52 3.35
CA ILE A 47 7.11 -14.49 4.46
C ILE A 47 6.84 -15.89 3.94
N LEU A 48 5.92 -16.03 2.98
CA LEU A 48 5.56 -17.33 2.42
C LEU A 48 6.72 -17.98 1.67
N SER A 49 7.44 -17.21 0.85
CA SER A 49 8.62 -17.70 0.12
C SER A 49 9.75 -18.11 1.07
N ALA A 50 10.02 -17.33 2.11
CA ALA A 50 11.01 -17.69 3.14
C ALA A 50 10.63 -18.96 3.90
N LYS A 51 9.33 -19.21 4.12
CA LYS A 51 8.85 -20.43 4.78
C LYS A 51 8.97 -21.68 3.90
N LEU A 52 8.72 -21.55 2.60
CA LEU A 52 8.80 -22.65 1.63
C LEU A 52 10.24 -23.06 1.28
N LEU A 53 11.22 -22.18 1.49
CA LEU A 53 12.65 -22.47 1.26
C LEU A 53 13.35 -23.13 2.45
N ASN A 54 12.70 -23.17 3.62
CA ASN A 54 13.22 -23.78 4.85
C ASN A 54 12.51 -25.10 5.23
N THR A 55 11.74 -25.67 4.29
CA THR A 55 11.08 -26.99 4.41
C THR A 55 11.62 -27.93 3.35
#